data_AF-A0A177HRD1-F1
#
_entry.id   AF-A0A177HRD1-F1
#
_cell.length_a   1.000
_cell.length_b   1.000
_cell.length_c   1.000
_cell.angle_alpha   90.00
_cell.angle_beta   90.00
_cell.angle_gamma   90.00
#
_symmetry.space_group_name_H-M   'P 1'
#
loop_
_entity.id
_entity.type
_entity.pdbx_description
1 polymer ?
#
loop_
_entity_poly.entity_id
_entity_poly.type
_entity_poly.pdbx_seq_one_letter_code
_entity_poly.pdbx_strand_id
1 'polypeptide(L)'
;MTAQISRRGMLKIAGAAAGAAGIGAAAVTAAAPASAAGGTFAHPGLLHTKADLDRMAAKVKPGAQPYTAGFARLTANRHAQSGWQANPQATVYRGSGTPENYRILYNDIHAAYQNALRWHVTGDAAHADTARDILNAWSALLTRLDGSADRSLAAGLYGYQFANAAELIRDYDGFDLARFQKMMLDVFSPLSEDFLVNHNGAYVTNYWANWDLTAMACVLAIGILCDDRAQVERAVEYFKHGEGMGSIKNAIPVVHSDGLAEWAEAGRDQGHALLGVGLMGTFCEMAWNQGIDLYGYDDSRFFKGAQYVAKWSMGGDVPFTPFTRKKGAINGWSGSETTSGVATVDPAMVRPIWAMIANHYTKRRGLSAPYLTQIAAKAAPEGGGGDYGPNSGGYDQLGFGTLAFTRPKAAVGKATASPSAAAPASPSASSSASTASSGSGVGSGSGSATPSSSASPLGGQSGGLASTGSSDVAAWTAATGITAVAGGLLLLRRRGQARRAAGGDGLRRVADGRPVLGRPGRRAWPPRPPWPPWPRLPDRHAGGAACPATPVSPVRGPGSGVRCNFRTARASWRRSRP
;
A
#
# COMPACT_ATOMS: atom_id res chain seq x y z
N MET A 1 -53.53 -10.85 -30.70
CA MET A 1 -54.60 -11.83 -30.97
C MET A 1 -53.89 -13.17 -31.17
N THR A 2 -53.91 -14.12 -30.22
CA THR A 2 -54.98 -15.13 -29.96
C THR A 2 -55.28 -15.99 -31.20
N ALA A 3 -55.29 -17.33 -31.20
CA ALA A 3 -54.92 -18.38 -30.21
C ALA A 3 -54.64 -19.69 -31.02
N GLN A 4 -54.46 -20.94 -30.52
CA GLN A 4 -54.56 -21.57 -29.20
C GLN A 4 -53.71 -22.88 -29.19
N ILE A 5 -53.67 -23.64 -28.08
CA ILE A 5 -53.04 -24.98 -27.97
C ILE A 5 -54.10 -26.04 -27.62
N SER A 6 -53.91 -27.30 -28.07
CA SER A 6 -54.75 -28.46 -27.70
C SER A 6 -53.94 -29.56 -26.98
N ARG A 7 -54.62 -30.45 -26.25
CA ARG A 7 -54.05 -31.45 -25.31
C ARG A 7 -54.58 -32.88 -25.55
N ARG A 8 -53.74 -33.91 -25.34
CA ARG A 8 -54.07 -35.31 -24.95
C ARG A 8 -52.80 -35.92 -24.30
N GLY A 9 -52.83 -36.83 -23.32
CA GLY A 9 -53.95 -37.52 -22.65
C GLY A 9 -53.60 -38.06 -21.24
N MET A 10 -54.45 -38.95 -20.69
CA MET A 10 -54.49 -39.48 -19.30
C MET A 10 -53.46 -40.62 -19.06
N LEU A 11 -52.94 -40.98 -17.87
CA LEU A 11 -53.38 -41.02 -16.45
C LEU A 11 -54.08 -42.35 -16.03
N LYS A 12 -53.49 -43.10 -15.07
CA LYS A 12 -54.06 -44.24 -14.29
C LYS A 12 -53.54 -44.22 -12.82
N ILE A 13 -54.19 -44.94 -11.90
CA ILE A 13 -54.17 -44.72 -10.43
C ILE A 13 -54.11 -46.02 -9.60
N ALA A 14 -53.31 -46.04 -8.53
CA ALA A 14 -53.42 -46.76 -7.22
C ALA A 14 -52.06 -46.64 -6.47
N GLY A 15 -51.88 -46.69 -5.14
CA GLY A 15 -52.77 -46.89 -3.97
C GLY A 15 -52.01 -47.72 -2.89
N ALA A 16 -52.04 -47.46 -1.57
CA ALA A 16 -52.72 -46.45 -0.76
C ALA A 16 -51.77 -45.72 0.24
N ALA A 17 -51.89 -45.88 1.57
CA ALA A 17 -51.13 -45.10 2.58
C ALA A 17 -50.88 -45.81 3.93
N ALA A 18 -49.82 -45.39 4.63
CA ALA A 18 -49.56 -45.57 6.07
C ALA A 18 -48.54 -44.52 6.55
N GLY A 19 -48.52 -44.15 7.84
CA GLY A 19 -47.58 -43.15 8.35
C GLY A 19 -47.32 -43.25 9.86
N ALA A 20 -46.16 -42.76 10.29
CA ALA A 20 -45.77 -42.61 11.69
C ALA A 20 -44.78 -41.44 11.83
N ALA A 21 -44.81 -40.72 12.96
CA ALA A 21 -43.88 -39.64 13.26
C ALA A 21 -42.73 -40.13 14.15
N GLY A 22 -41.55 -39.53 14.00
CA GLY A 22 -40.38 -39.81 14.84
C GLY A 22 -39.54 -38.55 15.06
N ILE A 23 -39.31 -38.20 16.32
CA ILE A 23 -38.55 -36.99 16.70
C ILE A 23 -37.07 -37.35 16.83
N GLY A 24 -36.22 -36.74 16.00
CA GLY A 24 -34.76 -36.88 16.08
C GLY A 24 -34.14 -35.81 16.98
N ALA A 25 -33.70 -36.20 18.19
CA ALA A 25 -33.00 -35.30 19.10
C ALA A 25 -31.55 -35.04 18.64
N ALA A 26 -31.05 -33.83 18.89
CA ALA A 26 -29.66 -33.47 18.57
C ALA A 26 -28.68 -34.06 19.60
N ALA A 27 -27.63 -34.72 19.12
CA ALA A 27 -26.49 -35.14 19.93
C ALA A 27 -25.26 -34.33 19.51
N VAL A 28 -24.74 -33.50 20.41
CA VAL A 28 -23.48 -32.77 20.22
C VAL A 28 -22.33 -33.64 20.70
N THR A 29 -21.41 -33.99 19.80
CA THR A 29 -20.12 -34.58 20.16
C THR A 29 -19.01 -33.57 19.89
N ALA A 30 -18.17 -33.32 20.90
CA ALA A 30 -17.17 -32.26 20.84
C ALA A 30 -16.04 -32.57 19.84
N ALA A 31 -15.56 -31.53 19.15
CA ALA A 31 -14.40 -31.65 18.27
C ALA A 31 -13.10 -31.76 19.09
N ALA A 32 -12.29 -32.77 18.77
CA ALA A 32 -10.87 -32.77 19.13
C ALA A 32 -10.14 -31.66 18.35
N PRO A 33 -9.03 -31.09 18.89
CA PRO A 33 -8.38 -29.95 18.27
C PRO A 33 -7.81 -30.28 16.89
N ALA A 34 -8.15 -29.47 15.89
CA ALA A 34 -7.58 -29.58 14.56
C ALA A 34 -6.12 -29.13 14.56
N SER A 35 -5.19 -30.03 14.23
CA SER A 35 -3.82 -29.64 13.91
C SER A 35 -3.82 -28.89 12.57
N ALA A 36 -3.13 -27.75 12.50
CA ALA A 36 -3.20 -26.87 11.34
C ALA A 36 -2.51 -27.51 10.11
N ALA A 37 -3.28 -27.74 9.05
CA ALA A 37 -2.78 -28.03 7.72
C ALA A 37 -2.72 -26.71 6.91
N GLY A 38 -1.52 -26.28 6.54
CA GLY A 38 -1.31 -25.01 5.84
C GLY A 38 -1.71 -25.08 4.36
N GLY A 39 -2.53 -24.13 3.90
CA GLY A 39 -2.67 -23.82 2.48
C GLY A 39 -1.56 -22.88 1.99
N THR A 40 -1.25 -22.97 0.70
CA THR A 40 -0.52 -21.93 -0.06
C THR A 40 -1.35 -20.64 -0.13
N PHE A 41 -0.70 -19.50 -0.40
CA PHE A 41 -1.44 -18.27 -0.64
C PHE A 41 -2.09 -18.25 -2.02
N ALA A 42 -3.10 -17.40 -2.19
CA ALA A 42 -3.77 -17.18 -3.47
C ALA A 42 -2.97 -16.19 -4.32
N HIS A 43 -2.74 -16.54 -5.58
CA HIS A 43 -1.99 -15.72 -6.54
C HIS A 43 -2.76 -15.58 -7.88
N PRO A 44 -2.83 -14.37 -8.47
CA PRO A 44 -2.57 -13.09 -7.81
C PRO A 44 -3.58 -12.86 -6.67
N GLY A 45 -3.12 -12.37 -5.52
CA GLY A 45 -3.95 -12.20 -4.32
C GLY A 45 -3.42 -11.17 -3.31
N LEU A 46 -2.61 -10.21 -3.73
CA LEU A 46 -2.37 -8.97 -2.97
C LEU A 46 -3.59 -8.03 -3.12
N LEU A 47 -3.46 -6.82 -3.65
CA LEU A 47 -4.61 -5.91 -3.82
C LEU A 47 -5.65 -6.41 -4.84
N HIS A 48 -5.23 -7.24 -5.81
CA HIS A 48 -6.09 -7.69 -6.91
C HIS A 48 -6.11 -9.20 -6.98
N THR A 49 -7.31 -9.80 -6.99
CA THR A 49 -7.47 -11.20 -7.38
C THR A 49 -7.66 -11.33 -8.89
N LYS A 50 -7.49 -12.53 -9.45
CA LYS A 50 -7.84 -12.78 -10.86
C LYS A 50 -9.29 -12.38 -11.19
N ALA A 51 -10.23 -12.58 -10.25
CA ALA A 51 -11.63 -12.19 -10.39
C ALA A 51 -11.88 -10.67 -10.32
N ASP A 52 -10.90 -9.88 -9.87
CA ASP A 52 -10.89 -8.42 -9.98
C ASP A 52 -10.38 -7.96 -11.35
N LEU A 53 -9.29 -8.56 -11.83
CA LEU A 53 -8.70 -8.29 -13.15
C LEU A 53 -9.65 -8.68 -14.29
N ASP A 54 -10.22 -9.90 -14.24
CA ASP A 54 -11.25 -10.38 -15.19
C ASP A 54 -12.48 -9.45 -15.20
N ARG A 55 -12.88 -8.91 -14.03
CA ARG A 55 -13.99 -7.95 -13.93
C ARG A 55 -13.64 -6.61 -14.57
N MET A 56 -12.42 -6.11 -14.39
CA MET A 56 -11.97 -4.86 -15.02
C MET A 56 -12.07 -4.98 -16.55
N ALA A 57 -11.46 -6.02 -17.15
CA ALA A 57 -11.52 -6.28 -18.58
C ALA A 57 -12.96 -6.42 -19.09
N ALA A 58 -13.77 -7.27 -18.44
CA ALA A 58 -15.16 -7.53 -18.82
C ALA A 58 -16.11 -6.33 -18.65
N LYS A 59 -15.71 -5.28 -17.91
CA LYS A 59 -16.48 -4.04 -17.76
C LYS A 59 -15.98 -2.91 -18.63
N VAL A 60 -14.68 -2.81 -18.87
CA VAL A 60 -14.11 -1.81 -19.80
C VAL A 60 -14.47 -2.13 -21.25
N LYS A 61 -14.39 -3.41 -21.67
CA LYS A 61 -14.67 -3.85 -23.05
C LYS A 61 -16.05 -3.40 -23.61
N PRO A 62 -17.18 -3.48 -22.87
CA PRO A 62 -18.47 -2.94 -23.29
C PRO A 62 -18.72 -1.47 -22.92
N GLY A 63 -17.71 -0.71 -22.46
CA GLY A 63 -17.86 0.70 -22.10
C GLY A 63 -18.62 0.97 -20.79
N ALA A 64 -18.68 0.01 -19.86
CA ALA A 64 -19.47 0.14 -18.64
C ALA A 64 -18.87 1.14 -17.64
N GLN A 65 -19.69 2.07 -17.17
CA GLN A 65 -19.30 3.04 -16.14
C GLN A 65 -19.47 2.49 -14.71
N PRO A 66 -18.70 2.97 -13.72
CA PRO A 66 -17.60 3.94 -13.83
C PRO A 66 -16.24 3.33 -14.26
N TYR A 67 -16.18 2.02 -14.51
CA TYR A 67 -14.94 1.30 -14.86
C TYR A 67 -14.23 1.93 -16.06
N THR A 68 -14.96 2.29 -17.12
CA THR A 68 -14.39 2.93 -18.31
C THR A 68 -13.81 4.32 -18.02
N ALA A 69 -14.41 5.11 -17.11
CA ALA A 69 -13.81 6.36 -16.66
C ALA A 69 -12.53 6.14 -15.80
N GLY A 70 -12.51 5.09 -14.97
CA GLY A 70 -11.30 4.67 -14.25
C GLY A 70 -10.19 4.17 -15.18
N PHE A 71 -10.53 3.47 -16.26
CA PHE A 71 -9.56 3.06 -17.28
C PHE A 71 -9.07 4.25 -18.13
N ALA A 72 -9.93 5.24 -18.42
CA ALA A 72 -9.51 6.48 -19.08
C ALA A 72 -8.53 7.30 -18.22
N ARG A 73 -8.68 7.29 -16.88
CA ARG A 73 -7.64 7.83 -15.96
C ARG A 73 -6.31 7.09 -16.13
N LEU A 74 -6.34 5.76 -16.11
CA LEU A 74 -5.15 4.93 -16.26
C LEU A 74 -4.43 5.20 -17.60
N THR A 75 -5.14 5.14 -18.73
CA THR A 75 -4.51 5.31 -20.06
C THR A 75 -4.02 6.73 -20.35
N ALA A 76 -4.55 7.74 -19.65
CA ALA A 76 -4.06 9.12 -19.73
C ALA A 76 -2.79 9.38 -18.89
N ASN A 77 -2.47 8.53 -17.90
CA ASN A 77 -1.32 8.73 -17.03
C ASN A 77 -0.01 8.36 -17.78
N ARG A 78 1.03 9.18 -17.61
CA ARG A 78 2.35 8.99 -18.27
C ARG A 78 3.08 7.70 -17.88
N HIS A 79 2.77 7.14 -16.71
CA HIS A 79 3.37 5.90 -16.22
C HIS A 79 2.78 4.66 -16.91
N ALA A 80 1.52 4.73 -17.38
CA ALA A 80 0.80 3.62 -18.00
C ALA A 80 1.13 3.40 -19.50
N GLN A 81 2.32 3.81 -19.96
CA GLN A 81 2.72 3.76 -21.36
C GLN A 81 3.87 2.76 -21.56
N SER A 82 3.74 1.92 -22.59
CA SER A 82 4.63 0.79 -22.91
C SER A 82 5.97 1.18 -23.56
N GLY A 83 6.40 2.42 -23.33
CA GLY A 83 7.72 2.94 -23.72
C GLY A 83 8.52 3.45 -22.51
N TRP A 84 8.08 3.12 -21.29
CA TRP A 84 8.77 3.52 -20.06
C TRP A 84 10.10 2.77 -19.93
N GLN A 85 11.17 3.50 -19.60
CA GLN A 85 12.49 2.93 -19.38
C GLN A 85 12.85 3.05 -17.90
N ALA A 86 13.11 1.93 -17.24
CA ALA A 86 13.52 1.89 -15.84
C ALA A 86 14.90 2.54 -15.64
N ASN A 87 15.11 3.10 -14.45
CA ASN A 87 16.39 3.68 -14.04
C ASN A 87 16.81 3.09 -12.67
N PRO A 88 17.07 1.77 -12.60
CA PRO A 88 17.34 1.08 -11.35
C PRO A 88 18.59 1.65 -10.64
N GLN A 89 18.55 1.66 -9.31
CA GLN A 89 19.60 2.22 -8.47
C GLN A 89 20.13 1.15 -7.52
N ALA A 90 21.47 1.02 -7.40
CA ALA A 90 22.07 0.04 -6.49
C ALA A 90 21.78 0.32 -5.02
N THR A 91 21.65 1.60 -4.65
CA THR A 91 21.18 2.05 -3.34
C THR A 91 20.16 3.17 -3.51
N VAL A 92 19.08 3.11 -2.74
CA VAL A 92 18.06 4.17 -2.68
C VAL A 92 18.11 4.91 -1.35
N TYR A 93 18.30 6.23 -1.43
CA TYR A 93 18.44 7.15 -0.30
C TYR A 93 17.15 7.94 -0.07
N ARG A 94 16.67 8.00 1.18
CA ARG A 94 15.54 8.85 1.63
C ARG A 94 15.79 9.47 3.02
N GLY A 95 15.50 10.76 3.15
CA GLY A 95 15.66 11.58 4.35
C GLY A 95 17.10 11.99 4.69
N SER A 96 18.10 11.29 4.16
CA SER A 96 19.50 11.74 4.09
C SER A 96 20.26 10.98 2.99
N GLY A 97 21.45 11.47 2.65
CA GLY A 97 22.17 11.12 1.42
C GLY A 97 22.03 12.23 0.37
N THR A 98 23.04 12.44 -0.46
CA THR A 98 23.07 13.58 -1.39
C THR A 98 23.61 13.16 -2.76
N PRO A 99 22.80 13.23 -3.84
CA PRO A 99 21.37 13.54 -3.85
C PRO A 99 20.50 12.39 -3.33
N GLU A 100 19.35 12.71 -2.73
CA GLU A 100 18.27 11.73 -2.54
C GLU A 100 17.73 11.26 -3.91
N ASN A 101 17.55 9.95 -4.08
CA ASN A 101 17.13 9.34 -5.35
C ASN A 101 15.84 8.49 -5.24
N TYR A 102 15.18 8.43 -4.07
CA TYR A 102 13.94 7.65 -3.87
C TYR A 102 12.81 7.94 -4.86
N ARG A 103 12.79 9.13 -5.48
CA ARG A 103 11.81 9.45 -6.54
C ARG A 103 11.89 8.53 -7.74
N ILE A 104 13.09 8.01 -8.05
CA ILE A 104 13.31 7.15 -9.21
C ILE A 104 12.58 5.82 -8.99
N LEU A 105 12.73 5.24 -7.80
CA LEU A 105 12.05 4.01 -7.39
C LEU A 105 10.52 4.12 -7.45
N TYR A 106 9.90 5.17 -6.88
CA TYR A 106 8.43 5.26 -6.91
C TYR A 106 7.86 5.57 -8.31
N ASN A 107 8.59 6.29 -9.18
CA ASN A 107 8.13 6.50 -10.56
C ASN A 107 8.14 5.15 -11.32
N ASP A 108 9.19 4.35 -11.17
CA ASP A 108 9.32 3.05 -11.83
C ASP A 108 8.32 2.01 -11.28
N ILE A 109 8.14 1.91 -9.96
CA ILE A 109 7.13 1.01 -9.36
C ILE A 109 5.72 1.32 -9.88
N HIS A 110 5.35 2.60 -9.94
CA HIS A 110 4.04 3.00 -10.43
C HIS A 110 3.92 2.82 -11.94
N ALA A 111 5.00 2.90 -12.72
CA ALA A 111 5.00 2.50 -14.12
C ALA A 111 4.80 0.98 -14.30
N ALA A 112 5.48 0.15 -13.51
CA ALA A 112 5.29 -1.30 -13.56
C ALA A 112 3.83 -1.68 -13.22
N TYR A 113 3.30 -1.18 -12.11
CA TYR A 113 1.91 -1.43 -11.69
C TYR A 113 0.88 -0.93 -12.72
N GLN A 114 1.05 0.28 -13.25
CA GLN A 114 0.08 0.86 -14.19
C GLN A 114 0.10 0.16 -15.56
N ASN A 115 1.27 -0.23 -16.05
CA ASN A 115 1.36 -1.06 -17.25
C ASN A 115 0.76 -2.46 -17.01
N ALA A 116 1.04 -3.11 -15.88
CA ALA A 116 0.45 -4.41 -15.56
C ALA A 116 -1.09 -4.36 -15.46
N LEU A 117 -1.67 -3.34 -14.81
CA LEU A 117 -3.14 -3.12 -14.83
C LEU A 117 -3.68 -2.88 -16.25
N ARG A 118 -2.94 -2.15 -17.10
CA ARG A 118 -3.36 -1.88 -18.48
C ARG A 118 -3.34 -3.16 -19.32
N TRP A 119 -2.31 -4.00 -19.19
CA TRP A 119 -2.24 -5.33 -19.81
C TRP A 119 -3.45 -6.20 -19.44
N HIS A 120 -3.77 -6.33 -18.15
CA HIS A 120 -4.91 -7.13 -17.69
C HIS A 120 -6.27 -6.65 -18.25
N VAL A 121 -6.39 -5.38 -18.64
CA VAL A 121 -7.61 -4.84 -19.26
C VAL A 121 -7.65 -5.01 -20.78
N THR A 122 -6.51 -4.92 -21.47
CA THR A 122 -6.46 -4.90 -22.95
C THR A 122 -5.99 -6.21 -23.60
N GLY A 123 -5.20 -7.02 -22.90
CA GLY A 123 -4.43 -8.13 -23.47
C GLY A 123 -3.18 -7.70 -24.25
N ASP A 124 -2.82 -6.41 -24.24
CA ASP A 124 -1.67 -5.87 -24.98
C ASP A 124 -0.35 -6.18 -24.28
N ALA A 125 0.41 -7.12 -24.87
CA ALA A 125 1.66 -7.64 -24.31
C ALA A 125 2.72 -6.56 -24.05
N ALA A 126 2.78 -5.49 -24.85
CA ALA A 126 3.79 -4.44 -24.70
C ALA A 126 3.77 -3.77 -23.31
N HIS A 127 2.61 -3.81 -22.63
CA HIS A 127 2.47 -3.35 -21.26
C HIS A 127 2.96 -4.38 -20.22
N ALA A 128 2.74 -5.67 -20.45
CA ALA A 128 3.32 -6.73 -19.62
C ALA A 128 4.84 -6.77 -19.74
N ASP A 129 5.36 -6.66 -20.97
CA ASP A 129 6.79 -6.51 -21.27
C ASP A 129 7.39 -5.33 -20.48
N THR A 130 6.78 -4.16 -20.57
CA THR A 130 7.25 -2.96 -19.84
C THR A 130 7.26 -3.17 -18.33
N ALA A 131 6.22 -3.79 -17.75
CA ALA A 131 6.16 -4.07 -16.32
C ALA A 131 7.26 -5.07 -15.90
N ARG A 132 7.40 -6.18 -16.63
CA ARG A 132 8.44 -7.19 -16.44
C ARG A 132 9.83 -6.58 -16.49
N ASP A 133 10.11 -5.76 -17.50
CA ASP A 133 11.46 -5.25 -17.73
C ASP A 133 11.86 -4.24 -16.64
N ILE A 134 10.92 -3.44 -16.12
CA ILE A 134 11.15 -2.62 -14.91
C ILE A 134 11.45 -3.51 -13.69
N LEU A 135 10.60 -4.50 -13.41
CA LEU A 135 10.72 -5.37 -12.24
C LEU A 135 12.02 -6.20 -12.27
N ASN A 136 12.40 -6.71 -13.45
CA ASN A 136 13.66 -7.40 -13.70
C ASN A 136 14.88 -6.48 -13.54
N ALA A 137 14.82 -5.24 -14.05
CA ALA A 137 15.95 -4.31 -14.01
C ALA A 137 16.28 -3.87 -12.57
N TRP A 138 15.26 -3.66 -11.73
CA TRP A 138 15.47 -3.37 -10.30
C TRP A 138 15.97 -4.59 -9.52
N SER A 139 15.40 -5.78 -9.72
CA SER A 139 15.85 -7.00 -9.02
C SER A 139 17.27 -7.45 -9.40
N ALA A 140 17.81 -6.96 -10.52
CA ALA A 140 19.19 -7.22 -10.93
C ALA A 140 20.23 -6.29 -10.29
N LEU A 141 19.82 -5.17 -9.64
CA LEU A 141 20.75 -4.12 -9.23
C LEU A 141 20.54 -3.58 -7.80
N LEU A 142 19.29 -3.47 -7.31
CA LEU A 142 19.02 -2.87 -6.00
C LEU A 142 19.47 -3.81 -4.87
N THR A 143 20.40 -3.33 -4.05
CA THR A 143 20.97 -4.09 -2.92
C THR A 143 20.75 -3.44 -1.56
N ARG A 144 20.30 -2.17 -1.50
CA ARG A 144 20.18 -1.43 -0.23
C ARG A 144 19.20 -0.26 -0.28
N LEU A 145 18.45 -0.06 0.79
CA LEU A 145 17.81 1.22 1.12
C LEU A 145 18.60 1.89 2.25
N ASP A 146 18.70 3.22 2.23
CA ASP A 146 19.50 3.98 3.19
C ASP A 146 18.95 5.40 3.43
N GLY A 147 19.53 6.09 4.41
CA GLY A 147 19.24 7.48 4.73
C GLY A 147 18.93 7.69 6.20
N SER A 148 17.95 8.55 6.50
CA SER A 148 17.54 8.87 7.88
C SER A 148 16.65 7.76 8.46
N ALA A 149 15.82 8.07 9.45
CA ALA A 149 14.65 7.24 9.77
C ALA A 149 13.76 6.98 8.54
N ASP A 150 13.69 7.91 7.59
CA ASP A 150 12.83 7.82 6.39
C ASP A 150 13.22 6.67 5.43
N ARG A 151 14.37 6.02 5.64
CA ARG A 151 14.69 4.73 5.01
C ARG A 151 13.66 3.64 5.35
N SER A 152 13.04 3.68 6.54
CA SER A 152 11.92 2.80 6.92
C SER A 152 10.62 3.18 6.22
N LEU A 153 10.39 4.47 5.91
CA LEU A 153 9.29 4.87 5.02
C LEU A 153 9.54 4.42 3.57
N ALA A 154 10.80 4.40 3.11
CA ALA A 154 11.15 3.84 1.80
C ALA A 154 10.92 2.31 1.76
N ALA A 155 11.37 1.58 2.79
CA ALA A 155 11.16 0.15 2.91
C ALA A 155 9.67 -0.21 2.98
N GLY A 156 8.92 0.50 3.83
CA GLY A 156 7.49 0.31 4.00
C GLY A 156 6.69 0.63 2.73
N LEU A 157 6.76 1.87 2.25
CA LEU A 157 5.88 2.34 1.17
C LEU A 157 6.21 1.63 -0.14
N TYR A 158 7.49 1.66 -0.54
CA TYR A 158 7.87 1.11 -1.83
C TYR A 158 7.87 -0.42 -1.80
N GLY A 159 8.13 -1.06 -0.66
CA GLY A 159 8.09 -2.52 -0.52
C GLY A 159 6.72 -3.13 -0.81
N TYR A 160 5.65 -2.64 -0.17
CA TYR A 160 4.30 -3.17 -0.44
C TYR A 160 3.86 -2.89 -1.88
N GLN A 161 4.24 -1.72 -2.42
CA GLN A 161 3.90 -1.31 -3.78
C GLN A 161 4.61 -2.18 -4.83
N PHE A 162 5.89 -2.50 -4.62
CA PHE A 162 6.68 -3.31 -5.55
C PHE A 162 6.18 -4.75 -5.60
N ALA A 163 5.86 -5.34 -4.45
CA ALA A 163 5.23 -6.65 -4.36
C ALA A 163 3.89 -6.68 -5.12
N ASN A 164 3.06 -5.64 -5.00
CA ASN A 164 1.81 -5.53 -5.75
C ASN A 164 2.00 -5.35 -7.26
N ALA A 165 3.11 -4.76 -7.72
CA ALA A 165 3.44 -4.70 -9.14
C ALA A 165 3.94 -6.07 -9.67
N ALA A 166 4.79 -6.76 -8.91
CA ALA A 166 5.30 -8.11 -9.24
C ALA A 166 4.19 -9.15 -9.30
N GLU A 167 3.29 -9.16 -8.33
CA GLU A 167 2.16 -10.10 -8.23
C GLU A 167 1.24 -10.03 -9.46
N LEU A 168 1.06 -8.85 -10.06
CA LEU A 168 0.27 -8.70 -11.30
C LEU A 168 0.92 -9.35 -12.52
N ILE A 169 2.20 -9.71 -12.49
CA ILE A 169 2.91 -10.39 -13.59
C ILE A 169 3.61 -11.69 -13.13
N ARG A 170 3.21 -12.25 -11.98
CA ARG A 170 3.89 -13.39 -11.31
C ARG A 170 4.23 -14.54 -12.27
N ASP A 171 3.30 -14.87 -13.15
CA ASP A 171 3.37 -15.98 -14.10
C ASP A 171 3.64 -15.52 -15.56
N TYR A 172 4.18 -14.32 -15.77
CA TYR A 172 4.44 -13.76 -17.11
C TYR A 172 5.85 -14.11 -17.63
N ASP A 173 5.91 -14.52 -18.90
CA ASP A 173 7.14 -15.06 -19.52
C ASP A 173 8.33 -14.08 -19.43
N GLY A 174 9.43 -14.60 -18.87
CA GLY A 174 10.68 -13.87 -18.68
C GLY A 174 10.78 -13.06 -17.38
N PHE A 175 9.76 -13.05 -16.51
CA PHE A 175 9.90 -12.43 -15.19
C PHE A 175 10.73 -13.32 -14.25
N ASP A 176 11.85 -12.79 -13.73
CA ASP A 176 12.66 -13.48 -12.73
C ASP A 176 12.06 -13.26 -11.33
N LEU A 177 10.94 -13.94 -11.08
CA LEU A 177 10.22 -13.92 -9.81
C LEU A 177 11.11 -14.32 -8.63
N ALA A 178 12.00 -15.30 -8.82
CA ALA A 178 12.87 -15.79 -7.75
C ALA A 178 13.92 -14.74 -7.33
N ARG A 179 14.57 -14.07 -8.29
CA ARG A 179 15.46 -12.94 -8.01
C ARG A 179 14.70 -11.75 -7.42
N PHE A 180 13.48 -11.50 -7.88
CA PHE A 180 12.63 -10.44 -7.33
C PHE A 180 12.24 -10.71 -5.87
N GLN A 181 11.70 -11.90 -5.56
CA GLN A 181 11.42 -12.34 -4.19
C GLN A 181 12.64 -12.21 -3.28
N LYS A 182 13.83 -12.62 -3.77
CA LYS A 182 15.08 -12.47 -3.03
C LYS A 182 15.41 -11.00 -2.71
N MET A 183 15.28 -10.09 -3.68
CA MET A 183 15.45 -8.65 -3.45
C MET A 183 14.47 -8.14 -2.39
N MET A 184 13.20 -8.56 -2.42
CA MET A 184 12.21 -8.15 -1.42
C MET A 184 12.59 -8.61 -0.01
N LEU A 185 12.99 -9.88 0.13
CA LEU A 185 13.39 -10.49 1.40
C LEU A 185 14.72 -9.94 1.96
N ASP A 186 15.68 -9.59 1.10
CA ASP A 186 16.98 -9.05 1.53
C ASP A 186 16.92 -7.54 1.84
N VAL A 187 16.17 -6.76 1.04
CA VAL A 187 16.29 -5.29 0.99
C VAL A 187 15.13 -4.55 1.67
N PHE A 188 13.90 -5.08 1.60
CA PHE A 188 12.68 -4.38 2.04
C PHE A 188 12.10 -4.95 3.35
N SER A 189 12.04 -6.28 3.48
CA SER A 189 11.47 -6.92 4.67
C SER A 189 12.24 -6.58 5.96
N PRO A 190 13.59 -6.69 6.03
CA PRO A 190 14.32 -6.56 7.29
C PRO A 190 14.23 -5.15 7.90
N LEU A 191 14.20 -4.10 7.06
CA LEU A 191 14.00 -2.71 7.51
C LEU A 191 12.58 -2.42 7.98
N SER A 192 11.59 -3.20 7.53
CA SER A 192 10.20 -3.09 7.94
C SER A 192 9.96 -3.88 9.23
N GLU A 193 10.51 -5.08 9.35
CA GLU A 193 10.46 -5.88 10.60
C GLU A 193 11.25 -5.20 11.74
N ASP A 194 12.45 -4.69 11.49
CA ASP A 194 13.22 -3.91 12.48
C ASP A 194 12.45 -2.67 12.94
N PHE A 195 11.76 -1.96 12.02
CA PHE A 195 10.97 -0.80 12.40
C PHE A 195 9.80 -1.17 13.34
N LEU A 196 9.10 -2.28 13.09
CA LEU A 196 7.97 -2.72 13.93
C LEU A 196 8.40 -3.23 15.31
N VAL A 197 9.64 -3.71 15.47
CA VAL A 197 10.16 -4.24 16.73
C VAL A 197 10.90 -3.17 17.54
N ASN A 198 11.73 -2.35 16.89
CA ASN A 198 12.68 -1.45 17.55
C ASN A 198 12.35 0.04 17.36
N HIS A 199 11.37 0.40 16.50
CA HIS A 199 10.99 1.77 16.14
C HIS A 199 12.20 2.69 15.89
N ASN A 200 13.22 2.21 15.16
CA ASN A 200 14.47 2.94 14.88
C ASN A 200 15.17 3.51 16.16
N GLY A 201 15.07 2.79 17.29
CA GLY A 201 15.63 3.19 18.60
C GLY A 201 14.84 4.27 19.35
N ALA A 202 13.65 4.60 18.87
CA ALA A 202 12.77 5.60 19.44
C ALA A 202 11.79 5.02 20.47
N TYR A 203 11.11 5.90 21.22
CA TYR A 203 9.92 5.46 21.95
C TYR A 203 8.87 4.90 20.97
N VAL A 204 8.15 3.85 21.36
CA VAL A 204 7.12 3.19 20.54
C VAL A 204 6.02 4.14 20.01
N THR A 205 5.77 5.25 20.71
CA THR A 205 4.83 6.32 20.30
C THR A 205 5.48 7.50 19.55
N ASN A 206 6.78 7.42 19.23
CA ASN A 206 7.53 8.50 18.56
C ASN A 206 7.09 8.69 17.11
N TYR A 207 6.71 7.60 16.46
CA TYR A 207 6.20 7.63 15.10
C TYR A 207 4.67 7.63 15.12
N TRP A 208 4.07 8.24 14.11
CA TRP A 208 2.63 8.27 13.93
C TRP A 208 2.18 7.05 13.11
N ALA A 209 0.90 6.69 13.22
CA ALA A 209 0.30 5.45 12.71
C ALA A 209 0.72 5.08 11.28
N ASN A 210 0.86 6.05 10.37
CA ASN A 210 1.31 5.79 8.99
C ASN A 210 2.65 5.04 8.87
N TRP A 211 3.59 5.19 9.82
CA TRP A 211 4.91 4.54 9.77
C TRP A 211 4.79 3.04 10.01
N ASP A 212 4.21 2.67 11.15
CA ASP A 212 3.85 1.29 11.49
C ASP A 212 2.99 0.65 10.39
N LEU A 213 1.94 1.35 9.93
CA LEU A 213 1.05 0.84 8.89
C LEU A 213 1.76 0.58 7.57
N THR A 214 2.76 1.38 7.19
CA THR A 214 3.51 1.13 5.96
C THR A 214 4.53 -0.01 6.11
N ALA A 215 5.12 -0.19 7.29
CA ALA A 215 5.99 -1.33 7.56
C ALA A 215 5.19 -2.63 7.62
N MET A 216 4.02 -2.62 8.29
CA MET A 216 3.05 -3.72 8.28
C MET A 216 2.63 -4.12 6.85
N ALA A 217 2.27 -3.14 6.01
CA ALA A 217 1.89 -3.38 4.61
C ALA A 217 3.02 -4.04 3.81
N CYS A 218 4.27 -3.65 4.05
CA CYS A 218 5.44 -4.27 3.43
C CYS A 218 5.62 -5.73 3.87
N VAL A 219 5.65 -6.02 5.18
CA VAL A 219 5.82 -7.38 5.70
C VAL A 219 4.69 -8.31 5.26
N LEU A 220 3.43 -7.86 5.26
CA LEU A 220 2.31 -8.64 4.74
C LEU A 220 2.43 -8.92 3.23
N ALA A 221 2.78 -7.90 2.44
CA ALA A 221 2.86 -8.04 0.99
C ALA A 221 4.02 -8.93 0.54
N ILE A 222 5.18 -8.83 1.21
CA ILE A 222 6.34 -9.69 0.94
C ILE A 222 6.07 -11.12 1.42
N GLY A 223 5.47 -11.29 2.60
CA GLY A 223 5.08 -12.60 3.13
C GLY A 223 4.14 -13.36 2.20
N ILE A 224 3.12 -12.70 1.66
CA ILE A 224 2.25 -13.29 0.63
C ILE A 224 3.05 -13.57 -0.65
N LEU A 225 3.78 -12.58 -1.20
CA LEU A 225 4.53 -12.72 -2.45
C LEU A 225 5.51 -13.91 -2.44
N CYS A 226 6.13 -14.19 -1.29
CA CYS A 226 7.18 -15.21 -1.11
C CYS A 226 6.67 -16.50 -0.44
N ASP A 227 5.35 -16.65 -0.26
CA ASP A 227 4.71 -17.75 0.48
C ASP A 227 5.19 -17.92 1.95
N ASP A 228 5.81 -16.89 2.55
CA ASP A 228 6.21 -16.87 3.97
C ASP A 228 5.01 -16.59 4.88
N ARG A 229 4.37 -17.70 5.26
CA ARG A 229 3.30 -17.75 6.27
C ARG A 229 3.66 -17.06 7.59
N ALA A 230 4.91 -17.15 8.04
CA ALA A 230 5.32 -16.57 9.31
C ALA A 230 5.44 -15.04 9.23
N GLN A 231 5.86 -14.46 8.09
CA GLN A 231 5.77 -13.00 7.85
C GLN A 231 4.32 -12.53 7.86
N VAL A 232 3.42 -13.25 7.18
CA VAL A 232 1.98 -12.92 7.17
C VAL A 232 1.38 -12.97 8.57
N GLU A 233 1.67 -14.02 9.34
CA GLU A 233 1.17 -14.18 10.71
C GLU A 233 1.74 -13.11 11.65
N ARG A 234 3.03 -12.72 11.54
CA ARG A 234 3.61 -11.57 12.26
C ARG A 234 2.90 -10.26 11.96
N ALA A 235 2.66 -9.96 10.68
CA ALA A 235 1.99 -8.72 10.28
C ALA A 235 0.53 -8.66 10.76
N VAL A 236 -0.20 -9.77 10.62
CA VAL A 236 -1.60 -9.91 11.08
C VAL A 236 -1.71 -9.82 12.60
N GLU A 237 -0.72 -10.30 13.35
CA GLU A 237 -0.70 -10.15 14.80
C GLU A 237 -0.39 -8.71 15.22
N TYR A 238 0.59 -8.06 14.58
CA TYR A 238 0.91 -6.65 14.84
C TYR A 238 -0.28 -5.71 14.60
N PHE A 239 -1.08 -5.96 13.54
CA PHE A 239 -2.32 -5.23 13.29
C PHE A 239 -3.28 -5.25 14.50
N LYS A 240 -3.40 -6.40 15.18
CA LYS A 240 -4.35 -6.61 16.27
C LYS A 240 -3.82 -6.16 17.64
N HIS A 241 -2.53 -6.42 17.87
CA HIS A 241 -1.92 -6.48 19.20
C HIS A 241 -0.54 -5.78 19.31
N GLY A 242 -0.03 -5.18 18.23
CA GLY A 242 1.24 -4.45 18.24
C GLY A 242 1.22 -3.20 19.10
N GLU A 243 2.35 -2.89 19.75
CA GLU A 243 2.48 -1.76 20.68
C GLU A 243 2.56 -0.39 19.99
N GLY A 244 3.02 -0.35 18.73
CA GLY A 244 3.18 0.89 17.96
C GLY A 244 1.88 1.52 17.47
N MET A 245 1.99 2.75 16.96
CA MET A 245 0.82 3.61 16.69
C MET A 245 -0.06 3.14 15.52
N GLY A 246 0.40 2.19 14.70
CA GLY A 246 -0.35 1.64 13.57
C GLY A 246 -1.23 0.44 13.88
N SER A 247 -1.11 -0.19 15.06
CA SER A 247 -2.03 -1.26 15.43
C SER A 247 -3.45 -0.71 15.56
N ILE A 248 -4.46 -1.53 15.27
CA ILE A 248 -5.84 -1.08 15.02
C ILE A 248 -6.48 -0.34 16.22
N LYS A 249 -6.00 -0.60 17.44
CA LYS A 249 -6.46 0.08 18.67
C LYS A 249 -5.63 1.31 19.04
N ASN A 250 -4.44 1.49 18.49
CA ASN A 250 -3.62 2.68 18.69
C ASN A 250 -3.84 3.72 17.58
N ALA A 251 -4.03 3.26 16.34
CA ALA A 251 -4.39 4.11 15.20
C ALA A 251 -5.82 4.66 15.33
N ILE A 252 -6.72 3.88 15.95
CA ILE A 252 -8.12 4.23 16.18
C ILE A 252 -8.46 4.02 17.67
N PRO A 253 -8.08 4.91 18.60
CA PRO A 253 -8.21 4.67 20.03
C PRO A 253 -9.67 4.62 20.53
N VAL A 254 -10.47 5.63 20.18
CA VAL A 254 -11.81 5.83 20.76
C VAL A 254 -12.90 5.45 19.76
N VAL A 255 -13.95 4.78 20.24
CA VAL A 255 -15.21 4.59 19.52
C VAL A 255 -16.27 5.43 20.22
N HIS A 256 -16.94 6.31 19.48
CA HIS A 256 -17.91 7.26 20.05
C HIS A 256 -19.34 6.70 19.99
N SER A 257 -20.24 7.33 20.75
CA SER A 257 -21.65 6.94 20.84
C SER A 257 -22.47 7.18 19.57
N ASP A 258 -21.96 7.95 18.60
CA ASP A 258 -22.56 8.12 17.27
C ASP A 258 -22.16 7.00 16.28
N GLY A 259 -21.31 6.06 16.71
CA GLY A 259 -20.81 4.94 15.89
C GLY A 259 -19.61 5.29 15.02
N LEU A 260 -19.09 6.52 15.05
CA LEU A 260 -17.78 6.85 14.48
C LEU A 260 -16.66 6.42 15.45
N ALA A 261 -15.43 6.33 14.94
CA ALA A 261 -14.26 6.06 15.76
C ALA A 261 -13.11 7.00 15.41
N GLU A 262 -12.45 7.54 16.42
CA GLU A 262 -11.42 8.56 16.31
C GLU A 262 -10.20 8.02 15.57
N TRP A 263 -9.76 8.68 14.49
CA TRP A 263 -8.47 8.36 13.87
C TRP A 263 -7.39 9.25 14.48
N ALA A 264 -6.46 8.67 15.24
CA ALA A 264 -5.51 9.44 16.06
C ALA A 264 -4.71 10.47 15.24
N GLU A 265 -4.25 10.09 14.04
CA GLU A 265 -3.46 10.98 13.18
C GLU A 265 -4.27 12.12 12.53
N ALA A 266 -5.60 12.17 12.70
CA ALA A 266 -6.40 13.32 12.28
C ALA A 266 -6.10 14.58 13.13
N GLY A 267 -5.57 14.41 14.34
CA GLY A 267 -5.06 15.52 15.15
C GLY A 267 -3.62 15.95 14.81
N ARG A 268 -2.97 15.31 13.82
CA ARG A 268 -1.68 15.74 13.28
C ARG A 268 -1.89 16.63 12.06
N ASP A 269 -2.32 16.04 10.94
CA ASP A 269 -2.64 16.72 9.69
C ASP A 269 -3.46 15.80 8.76
N GLN A 270 -4.21 16.41 7.84
CA GLN A 270 -5.04 15.69 6.88
C GLN A 270 -4.23 14.81 5.92
N GLY A 271 -3.05 15.26 5.50
CA GLY A 271 -2.21 14.57 4.52
C GLY A 271 -1.77 13.18 5.01
N HIS A 272 -1.45 13.05 6.30
CA HIS A 272 -1.05 11.80 6.93
C HIS A 272 -2.21 10.99 7.51
N ALA A 273 -3.31 11.63 7.93
CA ALA A 273 -4.54 10.91 8.28
C ALA A 273 -5.11 10.14 7.06
N LEU A 274 -5.13 10.78 5.88
CA LEU A 274 -5.51 10.13 4.63
C LEU A 274 -4.51 9.04 4.19
N LEU A 275 -3.20 9.24 4.44
CA LEU A 275 -2.18 8.21 4.22
C LEU A 275 -2.45 6.96 5.07
N GLY A 276 -2.66 7.15 6.38
CA GLY A 276 -2.93 6.06 7.31
C GLY A 276 -4.21 5.28 6.98
N VAL A 277 -5.32 5.97 6.68
CA VAL A 277 -6.56 5.31 6.22
C VAL A 277 -6.35 4.54 4.91
N GLY A 278 -5.54 5.07 3.98
CA GLY A 278 -5.15 4.38 2.76
C GLY A 278 -4.36 3.09 3.02
N LEU A 279 -3.31 3.16 3.85
CA LEU A 279 -2.47 2.02 4.20
C LEU A 279 -3.23 0.93 4.98
N MET A 280 -4.05 1.33 5.96
CA MET A 280 -4.94 0.43 6.69
C MET A 280 -5.96 -0.25 5.75
N GLY A 281 -6.45 0.49 4.74
CA GLY A 281 -7.29 -0.06 3.68
C GLY A 281 -6.56 -1.09 2.81
N THR A 282 -5.34 -0.78 2.37
CA THR A 282 -4.47 -1.70 1.61
C THR A 282 -4.17 -2.96 2.40
N PHE A 283 -3.81 -2.83 3.67
CA PHE A 283 -3.50 -3.95 4.57
C PHE A 283 -4.69 -4.89 4.71
N CYS A 284 -5.88 -4.34 5.00
CA CYS A 284 -7.11 -5.11 5.10
C CYS A 284 -7.53 -5.78 3.77
N GLU A 285 -7.27 -5.18 2.60
CA GLU A 285 -7.61 -5.77 1.30
C GLU A 285 -6.67 -6.92 0.91
N MET A 286 -5.36 -6.78 1.14
CA MET A 286 -4.40 -7.87 0.93
C MET A 286 -4.70 -9.05 1.88
N ALA A 287 -5.00 -8.78 3.15
CA ALA A 287 -5.41 -9.80 4.11
C ALA A 287 -6.74 -10.47 3.70
N TRP A 288 -7.74 -9.69 3.27
CA TRP A 288 -9.03 -10.19 2.82
C TRP A 288 -8.93 -11.10 1.60
N ASN A 289 -8.07 -10.77 0.62
CA ASN A 289 -7.88 -11.60 -0.56
C ASN A 289 -7.19 -12.95 -0.25
N GLN A 290 -6.61 -13.10 0.94
CA GLN A 290 -6.12 -14.35 1.52
C GLN A 290 -7.08 -14.99 2.56
N GLY A 291 -8.33 -14.52 2.62
CA GLY A 291 -9.38 -15.06 3.49
C GLY A 291 -9.36 -14.54 4.94
N ILE A 292 -8.50 -13.57 5.26
CA ILE A 292 -8.32 -13.03 6.62
C ILE A 292 -9.16 -11.74 6.78
N ASP A 293 -10.32 -11.82 7.44
CA ASP A 293 -11.20 -10.66 7.62
C ASP A 293 -10.71 -9.69 8.72
N LEU A 294 -9.83 -8.77 8.32
CA LEU A 294 -9.41 -7.64 9.14
C LEU A 294 -10.35 -6.43 9.01
N TYR A 295 -11.14 -6.34 7.94
CA TYR A 295 -12.17 -5.30 7.77
C TYR A 295 -13.32 -5.44 8.80
N GLY A 296 -13.57 -6.66 9.27
CA GLY A 296 -14.51 -6.99 10.34
C GLY A 296 -13.95 -6.94 11.77
N TYR A 297 -12.64 -6.85 11.95
CA TYR A 297 -11.99 -6.97 13.25
C TYR A 297 -12.38 -5.86 14.25
N ASP A 298 -12.44 -6.23 15.53
CA ASP A 298 -12.83 -5.39 16.68
C ASP A 298 -14.14 -4.60 16.44
N ASP A 299 -15.21 -5.33 16.13
CA ASP A 299 -16.50 -4.80 15.67
C ASP A 299 -16.33 -3.78 14.52
N SER A 300 -15.62 -4.22 13.48
CA SER A 300 -15.25 -3.42 12.30
C SER A 300 -14.66 -2.05 12.65
N ARG A 301 -13.72 -1.95 13.61
CA ARG A 301 -13.15 -0.66 14.07
C ARG A 301 -12.65 0.23 12.91
N PHE A 302 -12.03 -0.36 11.89
CA PHE A 302 -11.60 0.37 10.69
C PHE A 302 -12.76 0.99 9.89
N PHE A 303 -13.95 0.39 9.86
CA PHE A 303 -15.14 0.97 9.23
C PHE A 303 -15.50 2.32 9.85
N LYS A 304 -15.51 2.35 11.19
CA LYS A 304 -15.88 3.49 12.01
C LYS A 304 -14.83 4.61 11.89
N GLY A 305 -13.55 4.25 11.85
CA GLY A 305 -12.43 5.18 11.60
C GLY A 305 -12.40 5.75 10.18
N ALA A 306 -12.65 4.92 9.15
CA ALA A 306 -12.70 5.41 7.78
C ALA A 306 -13.94 6.29 7.52
N GLN A 307 -15.08 6.02 8.18
CA GLN A 307 -16.25 6.91 8.19
C GLN A 307 -15.97 8.24 8.91
N TYR A 308 -15.23 8.22 10.03
CA TYR A 308 -14.80 9.41 10.76
C TYR A 308 -13.92 10.32 9.88
N VAL A 309 -12.84 9.78 9.32
CA VAL A 309 -11.93 10.55 8.45
C VAL A 309 -12.63 11.01 7.18
N ALA A 310 -13.59 10.25 6.64
CA ALA A 310 -14.41 10.69 5.52
C ALA A 310 -15.30 11.91 5.86
N LYS A 311 -15.98 11.91 7.02
CA LYS A 311 -16.79 13.04 7.50
C LYS A 311 -15.93 14.30 7.68
N TRP A 312 -14.83 14.15 8.41
CA TRP A 312 -13.88 15.22 8.69
C TRP A 312 -13.23 15.79 7.42
N SER A 313 -12.76 14.95 6.49
CA SER A 313 -12.15 15.38 5.22
C SER A 313 -13.13 16.07 4.26
N MET A 314 -14.43 16.01 4.52
CA MET A 314 -15.44 16.80 3.79
C MET A 314 -15.80 18.11 4.48
N GLY A 315 -15.16 18.45 5.61
CA GLY A 315 -15.43 19.64 6.41
C GLY A 315 -16.54 19.47 7.45
N GLY A 316 -16.91 18.24 7.81
CA GLY A 316 -17.91 17.97 8.84
C GLY A 316 -17.28 17.70 10.22
N ASP A 317 -17.89 18.25 11.28
CA ASP A 317 -17.38 18.14 12.65
C ASP A 317 -17.25 16.69 13.14
N VAL A 318 -16.19 16.42 13.90
CA VAL A 318 -15.94 15.13 14.54
C VAL A 318 -15.49 15.34 15.99
N PRO A 319 -15.89 14.46 16.94
CA PRO A 319 -15.33 14.47 18.29
C PRO A 319 -13.84 14.09 18.26
N PHE A 320 -13.07 14.53 19.24
CA PHE A 320 -11.66 14.14 19.40
C PHE A 320 -11.29 14.11 20.89
N THR A 321 -10.46 13.15 21.29
CA THR A 321 -10.12 12.85 22.68
C THR A 321 -8.66 13.19 22.90
N PRO A 322 -8.32 14.25 23.67
CA PRO A 322 -6.95 14.68 23.83
C PRO A 322 -6.03 13.56 24.34
N PHE A 323 -4.94 13.29 23.61
CA PHE A 323 -3.96 12.28 23.98
C PHE A 323 -2.53 12.85 23.93
N THR A 324 -1.61 12.19 24.62
CA THR A 324 -0.20 12.59 24.69
C THR A 324 0.71 11.41 24.34
N ARG A 325 1.63 11.62 23.41
CA ARG A 325 2.64 10.64 22.97
C ARG A 325 4.04 11.07 23.42
N LYS A 326 4.92 10.11 23.70
CA LYS A 326 6.37 10.37 23.82
C LYS A 326 7.00 10.44 22.43
N LYS A 327 8.04 11.27 22.28
CA LYS A 327 8.85 11.41 21.06
C LYS A 327 10.35 11.50 21.39
N GLY A 328 11.20 11.26 20.39
CA GLY A 328 12.64 11.13 20.50
C GLY A 328 13.13 9.72 20.82
N ALA A 329 14.44 9.59 21.07
CA ALA A 329 15.12 8.32 21.33
C ALA A 329 15.01 7.90 22.81
N ILE A 330 15.00 6.57 23.03
CA ILE A 330 15.00 5.99 24.39
C ILE A 330 16.27 6.41 25.16
N ASN A 331 17.43 6.38 24.47
CA ASN A 331 18.75 6.70 25.02
C ASN A 331 19.32 8.01 24.43
N GLY A 332 18.47 9.02 24.17
CA GLY A 332 18.87 10.28 23.57
C GLY A 332 17.93 11.44 23.88
N TRP A 333 17.91 12.47 23.03
CA TRP A 333 16.91 13.54 23.16
C TRP A 333 15.50 12.96 23.07
N SER A 334 14.64 13.37 24.00
CA SER A 334 13.24 12.96 24.05
C SER A 334 12.36 14.01 24.72
N GLY A 335 11.05 13.85 24.56
CA GLY A 335 10.02 14.69 25.14
C GLY A 335 8.63 14.11 24.88
N SER A 336 7.61 14.96 24.99
CA SER A 336 6.22 14.58 24.70
C SER A 336 5.57 15.53 23.70
N GLU A 337 4.45 15.10 23.13
CA GLU A 337 3.57 15.88 22.26
C GLU A 337 2.13 15.58 22.64
N THR A 338 1.35 16.62 22.94
CA THR A 338 -0.07 16.51 23.27
C THR A 338 -0.89 17.06 22.12
N THR A 339 -1.87 16.29 21.67
CA THR A 339 -2.80 16.65 20.61
C THR A 339 -4.18 16.79 21.24
N SER A 340 -4.82 17.96 21.10
CA SER A 340 -6.05 18.32 21.83
C SER A 340 -7.30 18.46 20.95
N GLY A 341 -7.19 18.19 19.66
CA GLY A 341 -8.28 18.27 18.69
C GLY A 341 -7.82 17.79 17.31
N VAL A 342 -8.76 17.65 16.37
CA VAL A 342 -8.42 17.40 14.96
C VAL A 342 -7.76 18.62 14.33
N ALA A 343 -6.89 18.39 13.35
CA ALA A 343 -6.29 19.43 12.54
C ALA A 343 -7.30 20.08 11.57
N THR A 344 -6.94 21.23 11.02
CA THR A 344 -7.68 21.88 9.93
C THR A 344 -7.62 21.03 8.66
N VAL A 345 -8.73 20.95 7.93
CA VAL A 345 -8.83 20.26 6.63
C VAL A 345 -8.92 21.25 5.48
N ASP A 346 -8.36 20.84 4.34
CA ASP A 346 -8.76 21.30 3.01
C ASP A 346 -9.72 20.26 2.39
N PRO A 347 -11.02 20.58 2.22
CA PRO A 347 -11.95 19.70 1.52
C PRO A 347 -11.62 19.48 0.03
N ALA A 348 -10.68 20.20 -0.58
CA ALA A 348 -10.19 19.92 -1.93
C ALA A 348 -9.05 18.87 -1.96
N MET A 349 -8.45 18.51 -0.83
CA MET A 349 -7.42 17.47 -0.76
C MET A 349 -8.03 16.08 -1.01
N VAL A 350 -7.53 15.38 -2.03
CA VAL A 350 -7.97 14.03 -2.42
C VAL A 350 -6.77 13.08 -2.50
N ARG A 351 -6.95 11.84 -2.04
CA ARG A 351 -6.06 10.69 -2.29
C ARG A 351 -6.88 9.52 -2.88
N PRO A 352 -6.29 8.60 -3.67
CA PRO A 352 -7.02 7.53 -4.35
C PRO A 352 -7.22 6.30 -3.44
N ILE A 353 -7.94 6.48 -2.34
CA ILE A 353 -8.09 5.49 -1.26
C ILE A 353 -9.53 5.02 -1.05
N TRP A 354 -10.50 5.74 -1.59
CA TRP A 354 -11.89 5.71 -1.14
C TRP A 354 -12.71 4.64 -1.83
N ALA A 355 -12.51 4.40 -3.14
CA ALA A 355 -13.30 3.39 -3.84
C ALA A 355 -13.02 1.97 -3.32
N MET A 356 -11.80 1.66 -2.86
CA MET A 356 -11.46 0.38 -2.22
C MET A 356 -12.32 0.16 -0.97
N ILE A 357 -12.17 1.06 0.01
CA ILE A 357 -12.82 0.97 1.32
C ILE A 357 -14.35 1.03 1.19
N ALA A 358 -14.87 1.94 0.35
CA ALA A 358 -16.30 2.09 0.13
C ALA A 358 -16.92 0.88 -0.61
N ASN A 359 -16.23 0.29 -1.60
CA ASN A 359 -16.75 -0.92 -2.26
C ASN A 359 -16.67 -2.15 -1.35
N HIS A 360 -15.65 -2.27 -0.51
CA HIS A 360 -15.61 -3.31 0.51
C HIS A 360 -16.87 -3.25 1.39
N TYR A 361 -17.06 -2.14 2.12
CA TYR A 361 -18.13 -2.06 3.11
C TYR A 361 -19.53 -1.97 2.51
N THR A 362 -19.75 -1.20 1.43
CA THR A 362 -21.10 -1.04 0.84
C THR A 362 -21.50 -2.12 -0.16
N LYS A 363 -20.53 -2.79 -0.81
CA LYS A 363 -20.80 -3.78 -1.87
C LYS A 363 -20.47 -5.21 -1.45
N ARG A 364 -19.29 -5.51 -0.86
CA ARG A 364 -19.03 -6.85 -0.30
C ARG A 364 -19.89 -7.09 0.94
N ARG A 365 -19.69 -6.30 2.00
CA ARG A 365 -20.38 -6.48 3.31
C ARG A 365 -21.78 -5.86 3.37
N GLY A 366 -22.13 -5.00 2.42
CA GLY A 366 -23.48 -4.48 2.22
C GLY A 366 -23.98 -3.44 3.23
N LEU A 367 -23.09 -2.93 4.08
CA LEU A 367 -23.35 -1.99 5.19
C LEU A 367 -23.78 -0.59 4.69
N SER A 368 -24.48 0.15 5.55
CA SER A 368 -24.81 1.57 5.32
C SER A 368 -23.61 2.44 5.69
N ALA A 369 -22.99 3.10 4.71
CA ALA A 369 -21.77 3.88 4.90
C ALA A 369 -21.89 5.27 4.24
N PRO A 370 -22.66 6.21 4.82
CA PRO A 370 -22.97 7.49 4.16
C PRO A 370 -21.74 8.31 3.82
N TYR A 371 -20.81 8.52 4.75
CA TYR A 371 -19.62 9.35 4.52
C TYR A 371 -18.64 8.70 3.54
N LEU A 372 -18.40 7.39 3.66
CA LEU A 372 -17.59 6.65 2.68
C LEU A 372 -18.21 6.67 1.28
N THR A 373 -19.54 6.61 1.16
CA THR A 373 -20.24 6.70 -0.13
C THR A 373 -20.09 8.09 -0.74
N GLN A 374 -20.25 9.14 0.06
CA GLN A 374 -20.11 10.53 -0.38
C GLN A 374 -18.68 10.86 -0.82
N ILE A 375 -17.67 10.52 -0.01
CA ILE A 375 -16.27 10.86 -0.35
C ILE A 375 -15.72 10.01 -1.51
N ALA A 376 -16.13 8.74 -1.64
CA ALA A 376 -15.78 7.93 -2.81
C ALA A 376 -16.44 8.46 -4.09
N ALA A 377 -17.68 8.98 -4.02
CA ALA A 377 -18.31 9.65 -5.15
C ALA A 377 -17.60 10.96 -5.51
N LYS A 378 -17.14 11.73 -4.51
CA LYS A 378 -16.36 12.97 -4.69
C LYS A 378 -14.97 12.74 -5.29
N ALA A 379 -14.32 11.62 -4.96
CA ALA A 379 -12.98 11.27 -5.45
C ALA A 379 -12.98 10.58 -6.83
N ALA A 380 -14.13 10.11 -7.32
CA ALA A 380 -14.22 9.36 -8.57
C ALA A 380 -14.22 10.24 -9.83
N PRO A 381 -13.61 9.80 -10.95
CA PRO A 381 -12.77 8.61 -11.08
C PRO A 381 -11.35 8.85 -10.51
N GLU A 382 -10.96 8.00 -9.57
CA GLU A 382 -9.64 8.02 -8.93
C GLU A 382 -8.54 7.66 -9.94
N GLY A 383 -7.46 8.43 -9.95
CA GLY A 383 -6.20 8.09 -10.61
C GLY A 383 -5.25 7.35 -9.68
N GLY A 384 -3.94 7.47 -9.89
CA GLY A 384 -2.91 6.91 -9.02
C GLY A 384 -1.61 7.71 -9.06
N GLY A 385 -0.47 7.01 -9.04
CA GLY A 385 0.86 7.66 -9.04
C GLY A 385 1.02 8.68 -10.16
N GLY A 386 1.28 9.94 -9.79
CA GLY A 386 1.41 11.07 -10.70
C GLY A 386 0.14 11.87 -10.98
N ASP A 387 -1.05 11.40 -10.59
CA ASP A 387 -2.30 12.17 -10.66
C ASP A 387 -2.49 13.11 -9.45
N TYR A 388 -1.76 12.86 -8.35
CA TYR A 388 -1.89 13.56 -7.06
C TYR A 388 -0.65 14.39 -6.69
N GLY A 389 0.05 14.92 -7.70
CA GLY A 389 1.24 15.76 -7.54
C GLY A 389 2.57 15.03 -7.77
N PRO A 390 3.69 15.77 -7.85
CA PRO A 390 5.00 15.20 -8.21
C PRO A 390 5.83 14.66 -7.03
N ASN A 391 5.49 15.03 -5.79
CA ASN A 391 6.22 14.65 -4.57
C ASN A 391 5.74 13.27 -4.05
N SER A 392 6.45 12.65 -3.08
CA SER A 392 6.09 11.31 -2.55
C SER A 392 4.62 11.17 -2.19
N GLY A 393 4.01 12.21 -1.62
CA GLY A 393 2.59 12.25 -1.26
C GLY A 393 1.64 11.81 -2.38
N GLY A 394 1.97 12.13 -3.65
CA GLY A 394 1.21 11.74 -4.83
C GLY A 394 1.42 10.29 -5.30
N TYR A 395 2.27 9.53 -4.59
CA TYR A 395 2.68 8.15 -4.88
C TYR A 395 2.62 7.24 -3.64
N ASP A 396 2.21 7.71 -2.45
CA ASP A 396 2.11 6.81 -1.28
C ASP A 396 1.03 5.71 -1.45
N GLN A 397 0.14 5.83 -2.45
CA GLN A 397 -0.86 4.82 -2.81
C GLN A 397 -0.88 4.55 -4.32
N LEU A 398 -0.97 3.27 -4.70
CA LEU A 398 -1.02 2.81 -6.10
C LEU A 398 -2.25 3.32 -6.87
N GLY A 399 -3.40 3.40 -6.20
CA GLY A 399 -4.62 4.02 -6.73
C GLY A 399 -5.36 3.21 -7.81
N PHE A 400 -6.05 3.95 -8.69
CA PHE A 400 -6.99 3.48 -9.72
C PHE A 400 -8.20 2.71 -9.16
N GLY A 401 -8.59 2.99 -7.92
CA GLY A 401 -9.60 2.23 -7.20
C GLY A 401 -10.99 2.24 -7.83
N THR A 402 -11.32 3.29 -8.60
CA THR A 402 -12.56 3.36 -9.38
C THR A 402 -12.60 2.31 -10.51
N LEU A 403 -11.45 1.94 -11.08
CA LEU A 403 -11.33 0.84 -12.04
C LEU A 403 -11.33 -0.51 -11.31
N ALA A 404 -10.44 -0.66 -10.33
CA ALA A 404 -10.16 -1.95 -9.70
C ALA A 404 -11.27 -2.43 -8.76
N PHE A 405 -11.65 -1.64 -7.75
CA PHE A 405 -12.48 -2.12 -6.64
C PHE A 405 -13.97 -1.98 -6.84
N THR A 406 -14.41 -1.17 -7.83
CA THR A 406 -15.82 -1.06 -8.22
C THR A 406 -16.41 -2.44 -8.49
N ARG A 407 -17.54 -2.76 -7.84
CA ARG A 407 -18.22 -4.05 -8.00
C ARG A 407 -19.73 -3.96 -7.72
N PRO A 408 -20.54 -4.89 -8.25
CA PRO A 408 -21.94 -5.04 -7.84
C PRO A 408 -22.06 -5.31 -6.33
N LYS A 409 -23.21 -4.97 -5.72
CA LYS A 409 -23.51 -5.39 -4.34
C LYS A 409 -23.66 -6.90 -4.30
N ALA A 410 -23.07 -7.55 -3.29
CA ALA A 410 -23.19 -8.98 -3.04
C ALA A 410 -24.65 -9.35 -2.77
N ALA A 411 -25.05 -10.55 -3.21
CA ALA A 411 -26.34 -11.12 -2.84
C ALA A 411 -26.40 -11.40 -1.34
N VAL A 412 -27.58 -11.18 -0.73
CA VAL A 412 -27.82 -11.51 0.68
C VAL A 412 -27.51 -12.99 0.91
N GLY A 413 -26.70 -13.28 1.94
CA GLY A 413 -26.17 -14.62 2.21
C GLY A 413 -24.74 -14.90 1.71
N LYS A 414 -24.19 -14.09 0.77
CA LYS A 414 -22.75 -14.13 0.40
C LYS A 414 -21.93 -12.95 0.95
N ALA A 415 -22.56 -12.02 1.66
CA ALA A 415 -21.95 -10.75 2.08
C ALA A 415 -20.97 -10.85 3.28
N THR A 416 -20.88 -12.01 3.94
CA THR A 416 -20.19 -12.18 5.23
C THR A 416 -18.93 -13.05 5.18
N ALA A 417 -18.67 -13.75 4.07
CA ALA A 417 -17.52 -14.65 3.95
C ALA A 417 -16.36 -13.96 3.21
N SER A 418 -15.18 -14.00 3.82
CA SER A 418 -13.91 -13.80 3.11
C SER A 418 -13.71 -14.94 2.10
N PRO A 419 -13.02 -14.73 0.95
CA PRO A 419 -12.78 -15.79 -0.03
C PRO A 419 -11.93 -16.91 0.59
N SER A 420 -12.58 -18.02 0.93
CA SER A 420 -11.89 -19.25 1.32
C SER A 420 -11.19 -19.86 0.11
N ALA A 421 -9.94 -20.28 0.27
CA ALA A 421 -9.22 -21.04 -0.75
C ALA A 421 -9.98 -22.36 -1.04
N ALA A 422 -10.19 -22.67 -2.31
CA ALA A 422 -11.04 -23.79 -2.72
C ALA A 422 -10.33 -25.14 -2.54
N ALA A 423 -10.84 -26.00 -1.67
CA ALA A 423 -10.39 -27.37 -1.56
C ALA A 423 -10.88 -28.22 -2.76
N PRO A 424 -10.03 -29.04 -3.39
CA PRO A 424 -10.45 -29.99 -4.43
C PRO A 424 -11.26 -31.16 -3.83
N ALA A 425 -12.17 -31.73 -4.62
CA ALA A 425 -13.04 -32.81 -4.18
C ALA A 425 -12.36 -34.19 -4.21
N SER A 426 -12.64 -35.02 -3.20
CA SER A 426 -12.10 -36.38 -3.06
C SER A 426 -12.92 -37.44 -3.83
N PRO A 427 -12.26 -38.51 -4.34
CA PRO A 427 -12.83 -39.84 -4.43
C PRO A 427 -12.51 -40.68 -3.16
N SER A 428 -13.26 -41.75 -2.91
CA SER A 428 -13.30 -42.46 -1.62
C SER A 428 -12.62 -43.85 -1.60
N ALA A 429 -11.86 -44.13 -0.52
CA ALA A 429 -11.59 -45.46 0.06
C ALA A 429 -10.99 -45.25 1.47
N SER A 430 -11.57 -45.69 2.60
CA SER A 430 -11.53 -47.05 3.19
C SER A 430 -10.13 -47.70 3.21
N SER A 431 -9.58 -48.23 4.31
CA SER A 431 -9.93 -48.27 5.75
C SER A 431 -8.61 -48.62 6.53
N SER A 432 -8.45 -48.66 7.86
CA SER A 432 -9.31 -49.13 8.96
C SER A 432 -8.75 -48.69 10.35
N ALA A 433 -9.36 -49.17 11.46
CA ALA A 433 -9.02 -48.84 12.87
C ALA A 433 -7.74 -49.58 13.37
N SER A 434 -7.25 -49.52 14.62
CA SER A 434 -7.59 -48.89 15.94
C SER A 434 -6.25 -48.79 16.74
N THR A 435 -6.07 -48.32 17.99
CA THR A 435 -6.81 -48.38 19.29
C THR A 435 -6.35 -47.25 20.23
N ALA A 436 -7.07 -47.00 21.33
CA ALA A 436 -6.76 -45.98 22.33
C ALA A 436 -6.25 -46.55 23.67
N SER A 437 -5.60 -45.70 24.48
CA SER A 437 -5.67 -45.76 25.96
C SER A 437 -5.56 -44.35 26.54
N SER A 438 -6.03 -44.16 27.78
CA SER A 438 -6.20 -42.86 28.43
C SER A 438 -5.35 -42.74 29.70
N GLY A 439 -5.08 -41.50 30.13
CA GLY A 439 -4.36 -41.20 31.38
C GLY A 439 -4.61 -39.77 31.83
N SER A 440 -5.25 -39.60 33.00
CA SER A 440 -5.59 -38.29 33.58
C SER A 440 -4.57 -37.86 34.63
N GLY A 441 -4.31 -36.56 34.76
CA GLY A 441 -3.51 -36.00 35.84
C GLY A 441 -3.73 -34.49 35.99
N VAL A 442 -4.15 -34.06 37.18
CA VAL A 442 -4.33 -32.64 37.55
C VAL A 442 -3.30 -32.28 38.61
N GLY A 443 -2.66 -31.12 38.47
CA GLY A 443 -1.73 -30.58 39.47
C GLY A 443 -1.52 -29.08 39.29
N SER A 444 -2.05 -28.28 40.22
CA SER A 444 -1.85 -26.83 40.26
C SER A 444 -0.61 -26.49 41.09
N GLY A 445 0.20 -25.53 40.63
CA GLY A 445 1.36 -25.01 41.38
C GLY A 445 1.65 -23.56 41.01
N SER A 446 1.78 -22.69 42.01
CA SER A 446 2.08 -21.27 41.86
C SER A 446 3.59 -20.99 41.98
N GLY A 447 4.10 -20.04 41.19
CA GLY A 447 5.51 -19.63 41.21
C GLY A 447 5.71 -18.23 40.63
N SER A 448 6.56 -17.42 41.26
CA SER A 448 6.64 -15.97 41.07
C SER A 448 7.69 -15.48 40.07
N ALA A 449 7.47 -14.25 39.60
CA ALA A 449 8.42 -13.29 39.04
C ALA A 449 9.70 -13.07 39.91
N THR A 450 10.82 -12.48 39.43
CA THR A 450 11.29 -12.14 38.06
C THR A 450 12.85 -12.26 37.97
N PRO A 451 13.70 -11.29 37.53
CA PRO A 451 14.67 -11.57 36.48
C PRO A 451 16.14 -11.46 36.94
N SER A 452 17.10 -11.63 36.02
CA SER A 452 18.49 -11.20 36.21
C SER A 452 19.13 -10.79 34.88
N SER A 453 20.11 -9.90 34.96
CA SER A 453 20.55 -9.04 33.85
C SER A 453 22.01 -9.25 33.46
N SER A 454 22.32 -9.01 32.18
CA SER A 454 23.64 -8.55 31.76
C SER A 454 23.57 -7.90 30.37
N ALA A 455 24.01 -6.64 30.29
CA ALA A 455 24.27 -5.92 29.05
C ALA A 455 25.50 -5.04 29.25
N SER A 456 26.32 -4.88 28.21
CA SER A 456 27.48 -3.97 28.20
C SER A 456 27.70 -3.42 26.79
N PRO A 457 28.31 -2.23 26.62
CA PRO A 457 27.86 -1.34 25.55
C PRO A 457 28.91 -1.00 24.48
N LEU A 458 28.39 -0.66 23.31
CA LEU A 458 28.97 0.27 22.32
C LEU A 458 27.83 1.26 21.98
N GLY A 459 28.06 2.54 21.68
CA GLY A 459 29.29 3.23 21.32
C GLY A 459 28.89 4.30 20.29
N GLY A 460 28.25 5.37 20.76
CA GLY A 460 27.29 6.11 19.94
C GLY A 460 27.86 7.12 18.94
N GLN A 461 27.15 7.28 17.82
CA GLN A 461 27.10 8.52 17.05
C GLN A 461 25.62 8.89 16.81
N SER A 462 25.27 10.16 16.99
CA SER A 462 23.88 10.63 16.92
C SER A 462 23.45 10.89 15.47
N GLY A 463 23.01 9.83 14.79
CA GLY A 463 22.27 9.94 13.54
C GLY A 463 20.97 10.73 13.72
N GLY A 464 20.49 11.38 12.66
CA GLY A 464 19.38 12.35 12.71
C GLY A 464 18.04 11.74 13.14
N LEU A 465 17.76 11.80 14.44
CA LEU A 465 16.46 11.51 15.05
C LEU A 465 15.54 12.72 14.86
N ALA A 466 14.86 12.77 13.71
CA ALA A 466 14.10 13.94 13.30
C ALA A 466 13.03 14.34 14.32
N SER A 467 13.12 15.57 14.82
CA SER A 467 11.96 16.29 15.32
C SER A 467 10.94 16.37 14.17
N THR A 468 9.75 15.81 14.35
CA THR A 468 8.69 15.78 13.32
C THR A 468 8.16 17.19 13.07
N GLY A 469 8.87 17.92 12.21
CA GLY A 469 8.74 19.35 11.97
C GLY A 469 9.52 19.81 10.74
N SER A 470 9.64 18.94 9.72
CA SER A 470 10.18 19.29 8.41
C SER A 470 9.02 19.67 7.47
N SER A 471 9.04 20.91 7.01
CA SER A 471 7.93 21.52 6.28
C SER A 471 7.97 21.22 4.78
N ASP A 472 7.22 20.20 4.35
CA ASP A 472 6.73 20.09 2.97
C ASP A 472 5.28 20.61 2.88
N VAL A 473 5.03 21.77 3.50
CA VAL A 473 3.78 22.53 3.36
C VAL A 473 3.80 23.20 1.98
N ALA A 474 3.61 22.41 0.93
CA ALA A 474 3.38 22.90 -0.41
C ALA A 474 2.03 23.65 -0.43
N ALA A 475 2.09 24.98 -0.28
CA ALA A 475 0.91 25.82 -0.25
C ALA A 475 0.15 25.69 -1.59
N TRP A 476 -1.11 25.26 -1.52
CA TRP A 476 -1.99 25.09 -2.69
C TRP A 476 -2.47 26.45 -3.24
N THR A 477 -1.55 27.23 -3.81
CA THR A 477 -1.90 28.43 -4.57
C THR A 477 -2.37 28.05 -5.98
N ALA A 478 -3.68 28.11 -6.20
CA ALA A 478 -4.30 27.80 -7.49
C ALA A 478 -3.87 28.81 -8.58
N ALA A 479 -2.94 28.40 -9.45
CA ALA A 479 -2.40 29.23 -10.52
C ALA A 479 -3.28 29.24 -11.79
N THR A 480 -4.47 29.83 -11.70
CA THR A 480 -5.25 30.20 -12.91
C THR A 480 -4.58 31.41 -13.57
N GLY A 481 -3.85 31.18 -14.67
CA GLY A 481 -3.12 32.23 -15.37
C GLY A 481 -4.04 33.20 -16.14
N ILE A 482 -3.77 34.51 -15.99
CA ILE A 482 -4.25 35.56 -16.91
C ILE A 482 -3.05 36.43 -17.31
N THR A 483 -3.08 36.92 -18.56
CA THR A 483 -1.99 37.60 -19.26
C THR A 483 -1.55 38.92 -18.61
N ALA A 484 -0.27 39.26 -18.78
CA ALA A 484 0.34 40.47 -18.27
C ALA A 484 -0.14 41.77 -18.95
N VAL A 485 -0.13 42.87 -18.18
CA VAL A 485 0.00 44.26 -18.66
C VAL A 485 1.08 44.92 -17.82
N ALA A 486 1.95 45.73 -18.43
CA ALA A 486 3.08 46.37 -17.76
C ALA A 486 3.18 47.87 -18.07
N GLY A 487 3.64 48.64 -17.08
CA GLY A 487 4.09 50.04 -17.23
C GLY A 487 3.05 51.12 -16.88
N GLY A 488 3.55 52.27 -16.41
CA GLY A 488 2.76 53.51 -16.23
C GLY A 488 2.79 54.11 -14.83
N LEU A 489 3.84 54.84 -14.49
CA LEU A 489 3.88 55.75 -13.33
C LEU A 489 3.39 57.15 -13.76
N LEU A 490 2.58 57.85 -12.93
CA LEU A 490 2.58 59.31 -12.66
C LEU A 490 1.19 59.93 -12.31
N LEU A 491 1.14 60.53 -11.11
CA LEU A 491 0.51 61.82 -10.73
C LEU A 491 -0.95 62.24 -11.10
N LEU A 492 -1.68 62.59 -10.01
CA LEU A 492 -2.52 63.80 -9.79
C LEU A 492 -4.00 63.91 -10.26
N ARG A 493 -4.81 64.38 -9.29
CA ARG A 493 -6.01 65.27 -9.34
C ARG A 493 -7.38 64.75 -9.87
N ARG A 494 -8.21 64.38 -8.88
CA ARG A 494 -9.65 64.71 -8.64
C ARG A 494 -10.44 65.54 -9.69
N ARG A 495 -11.75 65.21 -9.76
CA ARG A 495 -12.92 65.81 -10.48
C ARG A 495 -13.13 65.24 -11.91
N GLY A 496 -14.36 64.95 -12.35
CA GLY A 496 -15.64 64.90 -11.62
C GLY A 496 -16.89 64.69 -12.50
N GLN A 497 -17.84 63.88 -12.01
CA GLN A 497 -19.29 63.80 -12.34
C GLN A 497 -19.80 63.79 -13.82
N ALA A 498 -20.21 62.57 -14.23
CA ALA A 498 -21.60 62.18 -14.56
C ALA A 498 -22.30 62.55 -15.90
N ARG A 499 -23.16 61.59 -16.37
CA ARG A 499 -24.23 61.71 -17.39
C ARG A 499 -23.72 61.93 -18.84
N ARG A 500 -24.40 61.60 -19.95
CA ARG A 500 -25.70 60.97 -20.36
C ARG A 500 -25.41 60.37 -21.79
N ALA A 501 -26.16 59.46 -22.45
CA ALA A 501 -27.29 58.57 -22.16
C ALA A 501 -27.48 57.54 -23.32
N ALA A 502 -28.42 56.61 -23.16
CA ALA A 502 -29.12 55.84 -24.21
C ALA A 502 -28.37 54.76 -25.02
N GLY A 503 -29.12 53.72 -25.38
CA GLY A 503 -28.78 52.67 -26.34
C GLY A 503 -30.03 52.20 -27.09
N GLY A 504 -29.88 51.25 -28.01
CA GLY A 504 -30.84 50.90 -29.06
C GLY A 504 -30.30 51.33 -30.43
N ASP A 505 -30.60 50.66 -31.55
CA ASP A 505 -31.47 49.49 -31.80
C ASP A 505 -30.98 48.81 -33.12
N GLY A 506 -31.61 47.74 -33.63
CA GLY A 506 -31.52 47.39 -35.07
C GLY A 506 -30.99 46.01 -35.48
N LEU A 507 -31.72 44.95 -35.14
CA LEU A 507 -32.23 43.91 -36.07
C LEU A 507 -31.66 43.74 -37.52
N ARG A 508 -31.34 42.47 -37.89
CA ARG A 508 -31.53 41.74 -39.20
C ARG A 508 -30.33 41.20 -40.01
N ARG A 509 -30.24 39.86 -40.02
CA ARG A 509 -30.24 38.91 -41.18
C ARG A 509 -29.24 39.01 -42.37
N VAL A 510 -28.57 37.86 -42.58
CA VAL A 510 -28.47 37.05 -43.84
C VAL A 510 -27.32 37.31 -44.84
N ALA A 511 -26.92 36.19 -45.49
CA ALA A 511 -26.14 35.99 -46.72
C ALA A 511 -24.65 35.63 -46.61
N ASP A 512 -24.25 34.70 -47.48
CA ASP A 512 -22.95 34.03 -47.59
C ASP A 512 -21.80 34.91 -48.12
N GLY A 513 -20.57 34.48 -47.84
CA GLY A 513 -19.37 35.04 -48.45
C GLY A 513 -18.09 34.25 -48.14
N ARG A 514 -17.85 33.13 -48.84
CA ARG A 514 -16.50 32.56 -48.92
C ARG A 514 -15.66 33.36 -49.92
N PRO A 515 -14.36 33.53 -49.64
CA PRO A 515 -13.39 32.94 -50.56
C PRO A 515 -12.29 32.14 -49.86
N VAL A 516 -11.63 31.27 -50.63
CA VAL A 516 -10.46 30.49 -50.24
C VAL A 516 -9.19 31.26 -50.61
N LEU A 517 -8.15 31.23 -49.76
CA LEU A 517 -6.73 31.20 -50.17
C LEU A 517 -5.77 31.11 -48.96
N GLY A 518 -4.52 30.69 -49.20
CA GLY A 518 -3.39 30.90 -48.29
C GLY A 518 -2.94 29.69 -47.44
N ARG A 519 -1.98 28.90 -47.95
CA ARG A 519 -1.10 28.06 -47.11
C ARG A 519 -0.05 28.95 -46.42
N PRO A 520 0.15 28.90 -45.09
CA PRO A 520 1.28 29.55 -44.45
C PRO A 520 2.60 28.84 -44.80
N GLY A 521 3.60 29.61 -45.25
CA GLY A 521 4.94 29.08 -45.50
C GLY A 521 5.72 28.80 -44.21
N ARG A 522 6.70 27.88 -44.29
CA ARG A 522 7.66 27.63 -43.21
C ARG A 522 8.43 28.92 -42.90
N ARG A 523 8.55 29.29 -41.62
CA ARG A 523 9.55 30.26 -41.14
C ARG A 523 10.52 29.53 -40.21
N ALA A 524 11.81 29.82 -40.35
CA ALA A 524 12.87 29.23 -39.53
C ALA A 524 12.90 29.85 -38.12
N TRP A 525 13.37 29.08 -37.15
CA TRP A 525 13.69 29.59 -35.81
C TRP A 525 15.05 30.30 -35.84
N PRO A 526 15.23 31.43 -35.12
CA PRO A 526 16.54 32.01 -34.90
C PRO A 526 17.42 31.09 -34.02
N PRO A 527 18.75 31.16 -34.13
CA PRO A 527 19.67 30.30 -33.38
C PRO A 527 19.62 30.58 -31.87
N ARG A 528 19.87 29.54 -31.07
CA ARG A 528 20.04 29.66 -29.61
C ARG A 528 21.41 30.28 -29.27
N PRO A 529 21.52 31.12 -28.23
CA PRO A 529 22.83 31.56 -27.73
C PRO A 529 23.61 30.38 -27.10
N PRO A 530 24.96 30.46 -27.06
CA PRO A 530 25.80 29.40 -26.50
C PRO A 530 25.72 29.35 -24.96
N TRP A 531 26.04 28.18 -24.40
CA TRP A 531 26.11 27.95 -22.96
C TRP A 531 27.39 28.57 -22.35
N PRO A 532 27.36 29.04 -21.09
CA PRO A 532 28.58 29.47 -20.40
C PRO A 532 29.51 28.28 -20.10
N PRO A 533 30.84 28.49 -20.01
CA PRO A 533 31.80 27.42 -19.79
C PRO A 533 31.81 26.93 -18.34
N TRP A 534 32.15 25.65 -18.17
CA TRP A 534 32.34 25.01 -16.85
C TRP A 534 33.58 25.57 -16.12
N PRO A 535 33.53 25.72 -14.78
CA PRO A 535 34.70 26.11 -13.99
C PRO A 535 35.77 25.01 -13.99
N ARG A 536 37.04 25.41 -13.93
CA ARG A 536 38.19 24.49 -13.99
C ARG A 536 38.49 23.86 -12.63
N LEU A 537 38.93 22.60 -12.65
CA LEU A 537 39.63 21.96 -11.53
C LEU A 537 41.01 22.61 -11.31
N PRO A 538 41.48 22.78 -10.06
CA PRO A 538 42.89 22.99 -9.75
C PRO A 538 43.65 21.65 -9.69
N ASP A 539 44.90 21.63 -10.15
CA ASP A 539 45.75 20.43 -10.19
C ASP A 539 46.67 20.30 -8.96
N ARG A 540 46.85 19.06 -8.51
CA ARG A 540 48.01 18.44 -7.82
C ARG A 540 48.93 19.28 -6.92
N HIS A 541 49.03 18.82 -5.67
CA HIS A 541 50.28 18.31 -5.09
C HIS A 541 49.97 17.04 -4.28
N ALA A 542 50.91 16.16 -3.88
CA ALA A 542 52.08 15.54 -4.55
C ALA A 542 52.78 14.64 -3.51
N GLY A 543 52.83 13.32 -3.72
CA GLY A 543 53.51 12.36 -2.84
C GLY A 543 52.62 11.18 -2.37
N GLY A 544 53.14 9.96 -2.18
CA GLY A 544 54.53 9.56 -2.45
C GLY A 544 55.02 8.22 -1.86
N ALA A 545 54.30 7.10 -2.04
CA ALA A 545 54.78 5.72 -1.83
C ALA A 545 53.78 4.76 -2.50
N ALA A 546 54.09 3.87 -3.45
CA ALA A 546 55.11 2.81 -3.57
C ALA A 546 54.54 1.43 -3.18
N CYS A 547 54.13 0.66 -4.19
CA CYS A 547 53.85 -0.79 -4.08
C CYS A 547 55.13 -1.61 -4.28
N PRO A 548 55.10 -2.90 -3.91
CA PRO A 548 55.64 -3.95 -4.77
C PRO A 548 54.57 -4.99 -5.16
N ALA A 549 54.87 -5.86 -6.11
CA ALA A 549 53.92 -6.81 -6.69
C ALA A 549 54.45 -8.27 -6.71
N THR A 550 53.52 -9.24 -6.68
CA THR A 550 53.50 -10.57 -7.39
C THR A 550 54.81 -11.36 -7.61
N PRO A 551 54.84 -12.70 -7.39
CA PRO A 551 54.34 -13.60 -8.45
C PRO A 551 53.77 -15.01 -8.08
N VAL A 552 52.66 -15.36 -8.75
CA VAL A 552 52.44 -16.56 -9.61
C VAL A 552 52.76 -18.00 -9.10
N SER A 553 51.68 -18.73 -8.70
CA SER A 553 51.31 -20.12 -9.11
C SER A 553 52.22 -21.34 -8.76
N PRO A 554 51.85 -22.60 -9.12
CA PRO A 554 50.68 -23.40 -8.69
C PRO A 554 51.05 -24.84 -8.23
N VAL A 555 50.07 -25.71 -7.88
CA VAL A 555 49.95 -27.17 -8.26
C VAL A 555 48.99 -28.01 -7.38
N ARG A 556 48.18 -28.85 -8.05
CA ARG A 556 47.44 -30.10 -7.68
C ARG A 556 47.37 -30.64 -6.22
N GLY A 557 46.21 -31.25 -5.91
CA GLY A 557 46.17 -32.65 -5.42
C GLY A 557 45.25 -32.95 -4.22
N PRO A 558 44.35 -33.96 -4.26
CA PRO A 558 43.44 -34.29 -3.16
C PRO A 558 43.89 -35.48 -2.30
N GLY A 559 43.39 -35.58 -1.05
CA GLY A 559 43.64 -36.72 -0.15
C GLY A 559 42.56 -36.90 0.93
N SER A 560 42.02 -38.11 1.01
CA SER A 560 41.06 -38.67 1.98
C SER A 560 41.22 -38.24 3.45
N GLY A 561 40.10 -38.04 4.15
CA GLY A 561 40.06 -37.82 5.61
C GLY A 561 39.93 -39.10 6.45
N VAL A 562 40.08 -38.96 7.78
CA VAL A 562 39.84 -39.98 8.82
C VAL A 562 39.13 -39.33 10.01
N ARG A 563 38.24 -40.06 10.69
CA ARG A 563 37.64 -39.66 11.99
C ARG A 563 38.44 -40.25 13.15
N CYS A 564 38.60 -39.52 14.25
CA CYS A 564 38.53 -40.11 15.60
C CYS A 564 38.31 -39.08 16.73
N ASN A 565 37.69 -39.53 17.82
CA ASN A 565 37.59 -38.81 19.10
C ASN A 565 38.92 -38.95 19.88
N PHE A 566 39.30 -38.12 20.87
CA PHE A 566 38.63 -38.00 22.17
C PHE A 566 39.31 -36.98 23.13
N ARG A 567 38.53 -36.51 24.13
CA ARG A 567 38.91 -36.14 25.53
C ARG A 567 40.01 -35.08 25.80
N THR A 568 39.51 -33.92 26.24
CA THR A 568 39.81 -33.27 27.55
C THR A 568 41.24 -33.22 28.10
N ALA A 569 41.74 -32.01 28.33
CA ALA A 569 42.66 -31.70 29.43
C ALA A 569 42.15 -30.48 30.22
N ARG A 570 42.24 -30.52 31.56
CA ARG A 570 42.10 -29.33 32.41
C ARG A 570 43.48 -28.71 32.65
N ALA A 571 43.56 -27.39 32.65
CA ALA A 571 44.68 -26.67 33.25
C ALA A 571 44.14 -25.50 34.08
N SER A 572 44.55 -25.40 35.34
CA SER A 572 44.12 -24.36 36.28
C SER A 572 45.22 -23.33 36.49
N TRP A 573 44.85 -22.05 36.59
CA TRP A 573 45.68 -21.02 37.21
C TRP A 573 44.93 -20.35 38.37
N ARG A 574 45.68 -19.87 39.37
CA ARG A 574 45.15 -19.64 40.72
C ARG A 574 45.85 -18.46 41.40
N ARG A 575 45.06 -17.45 41.82
CA ARG A 575 45.48 -16.32 42.67
C ARG A 575 46.50 -15.37 41.95
N SER A 576 46.64 -14.10 42.31
CA SER A 576 46.56 -13.50 43.65
C SER A 576 45.69 -12.26 43.80
N ARG A 577 45.42 -11.96 45.07
CA ARG A 577 44.74 -10.79 45.64
C ARG A 577 45.67 -10.18 46.69
N PRO A 578 45.52 -8.88 47.01
CA PRO A 578 44.88 -8.54 48.29
C PRO A 578 43.34 -8.53 48.23
#